data_AF-A0A803XXV4-F1
#
_entry.id   AF-A0A803XXV4-F1
#
_cell.length_a   1.000
_cell.length_b   1.000
_cell.length_c   1.000
_cell.angle_alpha   90.00
_cell.angle_beta   90.00
_cell.angle_gamma   90.00
#
_symmetry.space_group_name_H-M   'P 1'
#
loop_
_entity.id
_entity.type
_entity.pdbx_description
1 polymer ?
#
loop_
_entity_poly.entity_id
_entity_poly.type
_entity_poly.pdbx_seq_one_letter_code
_entity_poly.pdbx_strand_id
1 'polypeptide(L)'
;MVPATVSNNVPGSDFSIGADTALNTITDAYESCLQLHEARSCFEEFCVPICVLPATISNNVPGTDFSIGADTALNAIVETCDRIKQSASGTKRRVFIIETMGGYCGYLANMGALAAGADAAYIFEEQFDIRELQANVEHLTEKMKTSIQRGLVLRNENCNENYTTDFIYQLYSEEGKGVFDCRKNVLGHMQQGGAPSPFDRNFGTKISAKAMQWISKKLKETYRKGKVFANTDDSVCLLGMRRRNLVFQPVAELKNETDFVHRIPMEQWWLKLRPLMKILAKYKTSYDVSDSGQLEHVAMHSPKEAETGAI
;
A
#
# COMPACT_ATOMS: atom_id res chain seq x y z
N MET A 1 24.30 7.11 0.21
CA MET A 1 22.84 7.17 0.01
C MET A 1 22.61 6.65 -1.39
N VAL A 2 21.89 5.55 -1.56
CA VAL A 2 21.40 5.15 -2.89
C VAL A 2 20.01 5.77 -2.99
N PRO A 3 19.83 6.88 -3.72
CA PRO A 3 18.51 7.45 -3.92
C PRO A 3 17.75 6.56 -4.90
N ALA A 4 16.78 5.77 -4.41
CA ALA A 4 15.78 5.15 -5.26
C ALA A 4 14.64 6.15 -5.44
N THR A 5 14.74 7.02 -6.45
CA THR A 5 13.68 7.95 -6.84
C THR A 5 13.34 7.77 -8.32
N VAL A 6 12.05 7.69 -8.61
CA VAL A 6 11.42 7.58 -9.95
C VAL A 6 11.59 8.86 -10.81
N SER A 7 12.46 9.80 -10.40
CA SER A 7 12.63 11.10 -11.06
C SER A 7 14.06 11.27 -11.56
N ASN A 8 14.23 11.17 -12.89
CA ASN A 8 15.49 11.33 -13.64
C ASN A 8 16.10 12.75 -13.62
N ASN A 9 15.81 13.60 -12.63
CA ASN A 9 16.20 15.02 -12.66
C ASN A 9 17.30 15.43 -11.66
N VAL A 10 18.14 14.49 -11.19
CA VAL A 10 19.34 14.82 -10.40
C VAL A 10 20.59 14.61 -11.24
N PRO A 11 21.24 15.68 -11.77
CA PRO A 11 22.52 15.56 -12.48
C PRO A 11 23.58 14.98 -11.53
N GLY A 12 24.24 13.89 -11.95
CA GLY A 12 25.29 13.21 -11.16
C GLY A 12 24.82 12.02 -10.32
N SER A 13 23.62 11.49 -10.58
CA SER A 13 23.12 10.26 -9.94
C SER A 13 23.28 9.04 -10.85
N ASP A 14 24.49 8.50 -10.98
CA ASP A 14 24.74 7.21 -11.68
C ASP A 14 24.12 5.99 -10.95
N PHE A 15 23.44 6.23 -9.83
CA PHE A 15 22.61 5.27 -9.07
C PHE A 15 21.11 5.60 -9.13
N SER A 16 20.67 6.52 -9.99
CA SER A 16 19.25 6.76 -10.21
C SER A 16 18.67 5.66 -11.10
N ILE A 17 17.79 4.86 -10.52
CA ILE A 17 17.15 3.75 -11.23
C ILE A 17 15.90 4.28 -11.92
N GLY A 18 15.85 4.13 -13.25
CA GLY A 18 14.83 4.70 -14.13
C GLY A 18 13.40 4.24 -13.81
N ALA A 19 12.45 5.09 -14.23
CA ALA A 19 11.02 5.00 -13.90
C ALA A 19 10.29 3.72 -14.34
N ASP A 20 10.79 2.99 -15.34
CA ASP A 20 10.23 1.70 -15.79
C ASP A 20 10.77 0.49 -15.00
N THR A 21 11.87 0.65 -14.26
CA THR A 21 12.49 -0.40 -13.44
C THR A 21 12.19 -0.24 -11.95
N ALA A 22 11.54 0.87 -11.55
CA ALA A 22 11.31 1.27 -10.17
C ALA A 22 10.46 0.28 -9.35
N LEU A 23 9.45 -0.39 -9.92
CA LEU A 23 8.62 -1.31 -9.12
C LEU A 23 9.41 -2.53 -8.59
N ASN A 24 10.38 -3.03 -9.37
CA ASN A 24 11.19 -4.19 -8.98
C ASN A 24 12.40 -3.77 -8.15
N THR A 25 13.03 -2.63 -8.49
CA THR A 25 14.31 -2.19 -7.90
C THR A 25 14.29 -1.72 -6.46
N ILE A 26 13.13 -1.49 -5.85
CA ILE A 26 13.06 -1.05 -4.44
C ILE A 26 13.00 -2.22 -3.46
N THR A 27 12.36 -3.34 -3.82
CA THR A 27 12.59 -4.60 -3.09
C THR A 27 14.02 -5.10 -3.34
N ASP A 28 14.55 -4.88 -4.55
CA ASP A 28 15.95 -5.13 -4.84
C ASP A 28 16.88 -4.24 -3.97
N ALA A 29 16.48 -3.03 -3.55
CA ALA A 29 17.30 -2.20 -2.66
C ALA A 29 17.37 -2.77 -1.23
N TYR A 30 16.26 -3.30 -0.71
CA TYR A 30 16.25 -4.03 0.56
C TYR A 30 17.09 -5.32 0.46
N GLU A 31 16.88 -6.11 -0.59
CA GLU A 31 17.61 -7.35 -0.85
C GLU A 31 19.11 -7.08 -1.07
N SER A 32 19.46 -6.04 -1.83
CA SER A 32 20.85 -5.60 -2.03
C SER A 32 21.50 -5.20 -0.71
N CYS A 33 20.77 -4.52 0.18
CA CYS A 33 21.32 -4.18 1.50
C CYS A 33 21.50 -5.41 2.38
N LEU A 34 20.64 -6.42 2.26
CA LEU A 34 20.83 -7.71 2.92
C LEU A 34 22.08 -8.44 2.37
N GLN A 35 22.25 -8.45 1.05
CA GLN A 35 23.45 -9.02 0.40
C GLN A 35 24.73 -8.28 0.83
N LEU A 36 24.70 -6.95 0.84
CA LEU A 36 25.82 -6.13 1.33
C LEU A 36 26.13 -6.41 2.81
N HIS A 37 25.10 -6.63 3.63
CA HIS A 37 25.25 -6.99 5.03
C HIS A 37 25.92 -8.37 5.19
N GLU A 38 25.44 -9.39 4.48
CA GLU A 38 26.01 -10.75 4.50
C GLU A 38 27.45 -10.78 3.97
N ALA A 39 27.74 -9.96 2.95
CA ALA A 39 29.06 -9.84 2.32
C ALA A 39 30.13 -9.17 3.20
N ARG A 40 29.77 -8.52 4.32
CA ARG A 40 30.73 -7.88 5.24
C ARG A 40 31.75 -8.83 5.85
N SER A 41 31.39 -10.11 5.95
CA SER A 41 32.32 -11.15 6.40
C SER A 41 33.52 -11.33 5.46
N CYS A 42 33.33 -11.04 4.17
CA CYS A 42 34.34 -11.17 3.12
C CYS A 42 34.93 -9.84 2.66
N PHE A 43 34.19 -8.72 2.83
CA PHE A 43 34.55 -7.41 2.29
C PHE A 43 34.44 -6.32 3.37
N GLU A 44 35.58 -5.84 3.88
CA GLU A 44 35.60 -4.78 4.88
C GLU A 44 35.08 -3.44 4.36
N GLU A 45 35.11 -3.23 3.04
CA GLU A 45 34.61 -2.03 2.36
C GLU A 45 33.12 -1.83 2.59
N PHE A 46 32.37 -2.90 2.86
CA PHE A 46 30.93 -2.85 3.15
C PHE A 46 30.63 -2.59 4.63
N CYS A 47 31.64 -2.54 5.50
CA CYS A 47 31.51 -2.22 6.93
C CYS A 47 31.33 -0.71 7.18
N VAL A 48 30.39 -0.10 6.45
CA VAL A 48 29.96 1.29 6.60
C VAL A 48 28.48 1.34 6.99
N PRO A 49 28.01 2.36 7.73
CA PRO A 49 26.60 2.51 8.05
C PRO A 49 25.74 2.64 6.78
N ILE A 50 24.72 1.78 6.65
CA ILE A 50 23.78 1.75 5.53
C ILE A 50 22.37 1.95 6.08
N CYS A 51 21.60 2.84 5.45
CA CYS A 51 20.21 3.07 5.78
C CYS A 51 19.35 2.94 4.52
N VAL A 52 18.33 2.09 4.57
CA VAL A 52 17.33 1.91 3.51
C VAL A 52 16.13 2.79 3.80
N LEU A 53 15.67 3.53 2.79
CA LEU A 53 14.43 4.30 2.81
C LEU A 53 13.42 3.62 1.88
N PRO A 54 12.31 3.07 2.41
CA PRO A 54 11.28 2.45 1.57
C PRO A 54 10.62 3.50 0.67
N ALA A 55 10.74 3.32 -0.64
CA ALA A 55 10.14 4.22 -1.62
C ALA A 55 9.55 3.42 -2.78
N THR A 56 8.26 3.11 -2.76
CA THR A 56 7.59 2.32 -3.81
C THR A 56 6.10 2.64 -3.76
N ILE A 57 5.42 2.53 -4.90
CA ILE A 57 3.96 2.70 -4.94
C ILE A 57 3.24 1.48 -4.33
N SER A 58 3.84 0.30 -4.43
CA SER A 58 3.20 -0.97 -4.05
C SER A 58 3.08 -1.17 -2.54
N ASN A 59 3.84 -0.40 -1.75
CA ASN A 59 3.91 -0.51 -0.30
C ASN A 59 4.22 -1.96 0.18
N ASN A 60 5.14 -2.62 -0.52
CA ASN A 60 5.49 -4.04 -0.33
C ASN A 60 6.84 -4.24 0.38
N VAL A 61 7.39 -3.19 1.01
CA VAL A 61 8.68 -3.27 1.69
C VAL A 61 8.47 -3.67 3.16
N PRO A 62 9.16 -4.70 3.68
CA PRO A 62 9.05 -5.11 5.07
C PRO A 62 9.52 -4.01 6.03
N GLY A 63 8.98 -4.02 7.25
CA GLY A 63 9.38 -3.09 8.31
C GLY A 63 8.81 -1.67 8.21
N THR A 64 7.96 -1.37 7.23
CA THR A 64 7.23 -0.10 7.16
C THR A 64 5.76 -0.30 6.85
N ASP A 65 4.91 0.53 7.44
CA ASP A 65 3.48 0.61 7.13
C ASP A 65 3.23 1.45 5.87
N PHE A 66 4.15 2.36 5.55
CA PHE A 66 4.11 3.26 4.40
C PHE A 66 5.48 3.43 3.76
N SER A 67 5.55 3.20 2.45
CA SER A 67 6.65 3.61 1.59
C SER A 67 6.38 4.97 0.96
N ILE A 68 7.45 5.71 0.67
CA ILE A 68 7.37 6.97 -0.10
C ILE A 68 6.78 6.66 -1.48
N GLY A 69 5.76 7.41 -1.89
CA GLY A 69 5.08 7.28 -3.18
C GLY A 69 3.78 6.48 -3.11
N ALA A 70 3.54 5.73 -2.03
CA ALA A 70 2.32 4.94 -1.88
C ALA A 70 1.07 5.84 -1.77
N ASP A 71 1.16 6.97 -1.07
CA ASP A 71 0.05 7.92 -0.95
C ASP A 71 -0.25 8.63 -2.27
N THR A 72 0.79 9.05 -3.00
CA THR A 72 0.66 9.63 -4.34
C THR A 72 -0.06 8.66 -5.28
N ALA A 73 0.34 7.39 -5.27
CA ALA A 73 -0.28 6.38 -6.10
C ALA A 73 -1.73 6.11 -5.73
N LEU A 74 -2.02 6.03 -4.42
CA LEU A 74 -3.37 5.85 -3.92
C LEU A 74 -4.28 7.00 -4.35
N ASN A 75 -3.82 8.25 -4.27
CA ASN A 75 -4.57 9.41 -4.76
C ASN A 75 -4.86 9.32 -6.26
N ALA A 76 -3.88 8.92 -7.07
CA ALA A 76 -4.07 8.76 -8.52
C ALA A 76 -5.11 7.67 -8.85
N ILE A 77 -5.11 6.56 -8.11
CA ILE A 77 -6.11 5.49 -8.23
C ILE A 77 -7.50 6.03 -7.87
N VAL A 78 -7.64 6.69 -6.71
CA VAL A 78 -8.93 7.23 -6.24
C VAL A 78 -9.49 8.27 -7.22
N GLU A 79 -8.67 9.20 -7.69
CA GLU A 79 -9.07 10.21 -8.65
C GLU A 79 -9.54 9.57 -9.97
N THR A 80 -8.85 8.53 -10.43
CA THR A 80 -9.24 7.79 -11.63
C THR A 80 -10.57 7.05 -11.42
N CYS A 81 -10.75 6.40 -10.26
CA CYS A 81 -12.01 5.76 -9.88
C CYS A 81 -13.16 6.77 -9.82
N ASP A 82 -12.92 7.98 -9.32
CA ASP A 82 -13.94 9.05 -9.26
C ASP A 82 -14.35 9.52 -10.66
N ARG A 83 -13.38 9.75 -11.55
CA ARG A 83 -13.65 10.09 -12.96
C ARG A 83 -14.43 8.98 -13.67
N ILE A 84 -14.09 7.72 -13.41
CA ILE A 84 -14.82 6.56 -13.93
C ILE A 84 -16.24 6.49 -13.37
N LYS A 85 -16.43 6.69 -12.07
CA LYS A 85 -17.75 6.74 -11.43
C LYS A 85 -18.63 7.86 -12.02
N GLN A 86 -18.04 9.01 -12.35
CA GLN A 86 -18.75 10.11 -13.02
C GLN A 86 -19.17 9.71 -14.45
N SER A 87 -18.28 9.07 -15.22
CA SER A 87 -18.60 8.53 -16.54
C SER A 87 -19.71 7.47 -16.50
N ALA A 88 -19.64 6.57 -15.51
CA ALA A 88 -20.65 5.55 -15.25
C ALA A 88 -22.00 6.17 -14.89
N SER A 89 -22.03 7.26 -14.14
CA SER A 89 -23.29 7.95 -13.81
C SER A 89 -23.99 8.56 -15.03
N GLY A 90 -23.24 8.94 -16.07
CA GLY A 90 -23.81 9.38 -17.35
C GLY A 90 -24.43 8.24 -18.17
N THR A 91 -24.10 6.98 -17.86
CA THR A 91 -24.52 5.78 -18.59
C THR A 91 -24.98 4.70 -17.63
N LYS A 92 -26.30 4.63 -17.41
CA LYS A 92 -26.90 3.72 -16.42
C LYS A 92 -26.47 2.27 -16.63
N ARG A 93 -26.32 1.53 -15.53
CA ARG A 93 -26.06 0.08 -15.49
C ARG A 93 -24.70 -0.31 -16.07
N ARG A 94 -23.63 0.28 -15.53
CA ARG A 94 -22.25 -0.08 -15.89
C ARG A 94 -21.40 -0.53 -14.72
N VAL A 95 -20.62 -1.57 -14.93
CA VAL A 95 -19.61 -2.06 -13.99
C VAL A 95 -18.22 -1.85 -14.59
N PHE A 96 -17.33 -1.24 -13.82
CA PHE A 96 -15.94 -1.06 -14.21
C PHE A 96 -15.02 -1.96 -13.40
N ILE A 97 -14.20 -2.74 -14.09
CA ILE A 97 -13.11 -3.52 -13.53
C ILE A 97 -11.82 -2.73 -13.74
N ILE A 98 -11.17 -2.33 -12.65
CA ILE A 98 -9.98 -1.50 -12.66
C ILE A 98 -8.79 -2.35 -12.21
N GLU A 99 -7.82 -2.52 -13.09
CA GLU A 99 -6.55 -3.16 -12.75
C GLU A 99 -5.56 -2.15 -12.17
N THR A 100 -5.08 -2.44 -10.96
CA THR A 100 -4.03 -1.67 -10.28
C THR A 100 -2.73 -2.47 -10.28
N MET A 101 -1.59 -1.79 -10.36
CA MET A 101 -0.30 -2.45 -10.08
C MET A 101 -0.15 -2.76 -8.59
N GLY A 102 0.98 -3.33 -8.22
CA GLY A 102 1.34 -3.63 -6.84
C GLY A 102 2.17 -4.89 -6.68
N GLY A 103 2.54 -5.54 -7.78
CA GLY A 103 3.04 -6.91 -7.77
C GLY A 103 2.06 -7.80 -7.02
N TYR A 104 2.58 -8.64 -6.13
CA TYR A 104 1.78 -9.49 -5.24
C TYR A 104 1.23 -8.78 -4.00
N CYS A 105 1.45 -7.46 -3.85
CA CYS A 105 0.90 -6.68 -2.74
C CYS A 105 -0.42 -6.02 -3.15
N GLY A 106 -1.51 -6.43 -2.51
CA GLY A 106 -2.85 -5.91 -2.72
C GLY A 106 -3.12 -4.53 -2.12
N TYR A 107 -2.12 -3.85 -1.53
CA TYR A 107 -2.31 -2.58 -0.82
C TYR A 107 -3.05 -1.54 -1.67
N LEU A 108 -2.59 -1.29 -2.90
CA LEU A 108 -3.17 -0.30 -3.80
C LEU A 108 -4.60 -0.66 -4.20
N ALA A 109 -4.86 -1.92 -4.56
CA ALA A 109 -6.19 -2.40 -4.90
C ALA A 109 -7.15 -2.26 -3.71
N ASN A 110 -6.73 -2.70 -2.52
CA ASN A 110 -7.62 -2.74 -1.36
C ASN A 110 -7.87 -1.35 -0.75
N MET A 111 -6.81 -0.57 -0.53
CA MET A 111 -6.95 0.79 0.00
C MET A 111 -7.64 1.71 -1.02
N GLY A 112 -7.33 1.54 -2.31
CA GLY A 112 -7.98 2.27 -3.39
C GLY A 112 -9.46 1.92 -3.47
N ALA A 113 -9.82 0.65 -3.30
CA ALA A 113 -11.20 0.19 -3.29
C ALA A 113 -11.98 0.76 -2.11
N LEU A 114 -11.40 0.72 -0.92
CA LEU A 114 -12.01 1.27 0.28
C LEU A 114 -12.25 2.78 0.15
N ALA A 115 -11.25 3.52 -0.34
CA ALA A 115 -11.34 4.98 -0.53
C ALA A 115 -12.32 5.35 -1.67
N ALA A 116 -12.36 4.57 -2.75
CA ALA A 116 -13.25 4.81 -3.88
C ALA A 116 -14.69 4.31 -3.64
N GLY A 117 -14.94 3.54 -2.58
CA GLY A 117 -16.24 2.91 -2.33
C GLY A 117 -16.55 1.84 -3.37
N ALA A 118 -15.59 0.98 -3.69
CA ALA A 118 -15.74 -0.12 -4.62
C ALA A 118 -16.57 -1.27 -4.03
N ASP A 119 -17.20 -2.02 -4.92
CA ASP A 119 -18.05 -3.16 -4.61
C ASP A 119 -17.24 -4.44 -4.33
N ALA A 120 -16.06 -4.57 -4.94
CA ALA A 120 -15.17 -5.68 -4.69
C ALA A 120 -13.72 -5.27 -4.93
N ALA A 121 -12.80 -5.96 -4.24
CA ALA A 121 -11.37 -5.85 -4.51
C ALA A 121 -10.72 -7.23 -4.45
N TYR A 122 -10.06 -7.61 -5.56
CA TYR A 122 -9.28 -8.85 -5.69
C TYR A 122 -7.80 -8.58 -5.46
N ILE A 123 -7.24 -9.33 -4.53
CA ILE A 123 -5.85 -9.20 -4.08
C ILE A 123 -5.21 -10.58 -3.98
N PHE A 124 -3.88 -10.63 -3.94
CA PHE A 124 -3.14 -11.89 -3.85
C PHE A 124 -3.27 -12.53 -2.46
N GLU A 125 -3.34 -11.70 -1.42
CA GLU A 125 -3.35 -12.13 -0.03
C GLU A 125 -4.65 -12.84 0.39
N GLU A 126 -5.75 -12.62 -0.34
CA GLU A 126 -7.04 -13.26 -0.11
C GLU A 126 -7.40 -14.09 -1.35
N GLN A 127 -7.23 -15.40 -1.24
CA GLN A 127 -7.57 -16.34 -2.32
C GLN A 127 -9.08 -16.32 -2.56
N PHE A 128 -9.45 -16.26 -3.84
CA PHE A 128 -10.84 -16.25 -4.29
C PHE A 128 -11.04 -17.30 -5.38
N ASP A 129 -12.25 -17.82 -5.48
CA ASP A 129 -12.63 -18.81 -6.48
C ASP A 129 -13.76 -18.30 -7.39
N ILE A 130 -14.17 -19.13 -8.35
CA ILE A 130 -15.25 -18.80 -9.28
C ILE A 130 -16.58 -18.54 -8.57
N ARG A 131 -16.82 -19.14 -7.38
CA ARG A 131 -18.05 -18.93 -6.62
C ARG A 131 -18.07 -17.55 -5.99
N GLU A 132 -16.93 -17.07 -5.51
CA GLU A 132 -16.82 -15.68 -5.03
C GLU A 132 -17.01 -14.68 -6.19
N LEU A 133 -16.45 -14.94 -7.38
CA LEU A 133 -16.71 -14.11 -8.56
C LEU A 133 -18.21 -14.08 -8.91
N GLN A 134 -18.86 -15.24 -8.93
CA GLN A 134 -20.30 -15.33 -9.18
C GLN A 134 -21.12 -14.57 -8.12
N ALA A 135 -20.80 -14.71 -6.83
CA ALA A 135 -21.47 -14.01 -5.75
C ALA A 135 -21.34 -12.47 -5.88
N ASN A 136 -20.18 -11.99 -6.35
CA ASN A 136 -19.96 -10.57 -6.62
C ASN A 136 -20.79 -10.08 -7.83
N VAL A 137 -20.94 -10.91 -8.89
CA VAL A 137 -21.83 -10.60 -10.02
C VAL A 137 -23.29 -10.51 -9.56
N GLU A 138 -23.75 -11.46 -8.74
CA GLU A 138 -25.10 -11.46 -8.17
C GLU A 138 -25.34 -10.21 -7.31
N HIS A 139 -24.36 -9.86 -6.46
CA HIS A 139 -24.41 -8.64 -5.65
C HIS A 139 -24.54 -7.38 -6.52
N LEU A 140 -23.72 -7.24 -7.56
CA LEU A 140 -23.79 -6.12 -8.49
C LEU A 140 -25.12 -6.10 -9.26
N THR A 141 -25.64 -7.26 -9.66
CA THR A 141 -26.93 -7.40 -10.35
C THR A 141 -28.08 -6.88 -9.47
N GLU A 142 -28.09 -7.22 -8.18
CA GLU A 142 -29.08 -6.67 -7.23
C GLU A 142 -28.88 -5.17 -7.02
N LYS A 143 -27.63 -4.71 -6.92
CA LYS A 143 -27.31 -3.28 -6.79
C LYS A 143 -27.86 -2.46 -7.96
N MET A 144 -27.84 -2.97 -9.19
CA MET A 144 -28.38 -2.28 -10.37
C MET A 144 -29.89 -2.03 -10.31
N LYS A 145 -30.64 -2.74 -9.46
CA LYS A 145 -32.07 -2.52 -9.24
C LYS A 145 -32.34 -1.33 -8.30
N THR A 146 -31.32 -0.87 -7.58
CA THR A 146 -31.41 0.26 -6.65
C THR A 146 -31.24 1.61 -7.37
N SER A 147 -31.19 2.71 -6.58
CA SER A 147 -30.91 4.05 -7.09
C SER A 147 -29.48 4.21 -7.63
N ILE A 148 -28.52 3.41 -7.15
CA ILE A 148 -27.12 3.46 -7.57
C ILE A 148 -26.86 2.38 -8.61
N GLN A 149 -26.96 2.76 -9.88
CA GLN A 149 -26.86 1.85 -11.03
C GLN A 149 -25.45 1.83 -11.63
N ARG A 150 -24.42 1.71 -10.78
CA ARG A 150 -23.01 1.61 -11.18
C ARG A 150 -22.27 0.63 -10.27
N GLY A 151 -21.32 -0.09 -10.85
CA GLY A 151 -20.43 -1.00 -10.14
C GLY A 151 -18.96 -0.61 -10.32
N LEU A 152 -18.17 -0.84 -9.28
CA LEU A 152 -16.73 -0.60 -9.30
C LEU A 152 -16.01 -1.78 -8.67
N VAL A 153 -15.08 -2.39 -9.38
CA VAL A 153 -14.32 -3.55 -8.95
C VAL A 153 -12.85 -3.23 -9.16
N LEU A 154 -12.03 -3.37 -8.12
CA LEU A 154 -10.58 -3.23 -8.25
C LEU A 154 -9.93 -4.61 -8.25
N ARG A 155 -8.85 -4.75 -9.02
CA ARG A 155 -8.09 -5.99 -9.12
C ARG A 155 -6.61 -5.67 -9.14
N ASN A 156 -5.84 -6.28 -8.25
CA ASN A 156 -4.39 -6.21 -8.29
C ASN A 156 -3.83 -7.07 -9.45
N GLU A 157 -2.79 -6.59 -10.12
CA GLU A 157 -2.21 -7.20 -11.33
C GLU A 157 -1.78 -8.68 -11.16
N ASN A 158 -1.31 -9.08 -9.97
CA ASN A 158 -0.85 -10.43 -9.67
C ASN A 158 -1.72 -11.13 -8.62
N CYS A 159 -2.99 -10.76 -8.49
CA CYS A 159 -3.88 -11.41 -7.51
C CYS A 159 -4.08 -12.91 -7.77
N ASN A 160 -4.08 -13.31 -9.05
CA ASN A 160 -4.22 -14.69 -9.50
C ASN A 160 -3.73 -14.79 -10.95
N GLU A 161 -3.06 -15.89 -11.29
CA GLU A 161 -2.51 -16.15 -12.63
C GLU A 161 -3.60 -16.38 -13.69
N ASN A 162 -4.66 -17.11 -13.34
CA ASN A 162 -5.70 -17.52 -14.28
C ASN A 162 -6.88 -16.55 -14.30
N TYR A 163 -7.24 -15.96 -13.16
CA TYR A 163 -8.28 -14.94 -13.06
C TYR A 163 -7.73 -13.56 -13.42
N THR A 164 -7.39 -13.41 -14.69
CA THR A 164 -6.92 -12.16 -15.28
C THR A 164 -8.04 -11.12 -15.38
N THR A 165 -7.69 -9.85 -15.57
CA THR A 165 -8.67 -8.78 -15.84
C THR A 165 -9.58 -9.13 -17.02
N ASP A 166 -9.04 -9.80 -18.03
CA ASP A 166 -9.78 -10.20 -19.22
C ASP A 166 -10.76 -11.32 -18.95
N PHE A 167 -10.36 -12.31 -18.15
CA PHE A 167 -11.24 -13.38 -17.70
C PHE A 167 -12.39 -12.83 -16.85
N ILE A 168 -12.09 -12.01 -15.84
CA ILE A 168 -13.12 -11.41 -14.96
C ILE A 168 -14.06 -10.53 -15.79
N TYR A 169 -13.54 -9.77 -16.74
CA TYR A 169 -14.34 -8.97 -17.67
C TYR A 169 -15.31 -9.82 -18.48
N GLN A 170 -14.84 -10.89 -19.12
CA GLN A 170 -15.70 -11.78 -19.91
C GLN A 170 -16.76 -12.46 -19.04
N LEU A 171 -16.36 -12.98 -17.87
CA LEU A 171 -17.26 -13.62 -16.92
C LEU A 171 -18.36 -12.65 -16.48
N TYR A 172 -18.01 -11.44 -16.07
CA TYR A 172 -18.98 -10.46 -15.59
C TYR A 172 -19.89 -9.97 -16.72
N SER A 173 -19.37 -9.83 -17.94
CA SER A 173 -20.16 -9.49 -19.12
C SER A 173 -21.22 -10.56 -19.43
N GLU A 174 -20.86 -11.84 -19.34
CA GLU A 174 -21.78 -12.95 -19.63
C GLU A 174 -22.77 -13.16 -18.47
N GLU A 175 -22.28 -13.31 -17.24
CA GLU A 175 -23.11 -13.58 -16.07
C GLU A 175 -23.95 -12.38 -15.64
N GLY A 176 -23.58 -11.17 -16.06
CA GLY A 176 -24.40 -9.97 -15.92
C GLY A 176 -25.71 -10.02 -16.71
N LYS A 177 -25.85 -10.94 -17.69
CA LYS A 177 -27.10 -11.26 -18.44
C LYS A 177 -27.86 -10.03 -18.96
N GLY A 178 -27.13 -9.02 -19.41
CA GLY A 178 -27.68 -7.75 -19.89
C GLY A 178 -28.29 -6.82 -18.82
N VAL A 179 -28.17 -7.16 -17.53
CA VAL A 179 -28.55 -6.28 -16.42
C VAL A 179 -27.57 -5.11 -16.31
N PHE A 180 -26.29 -5.33 -16.61
CA PHE A 180 -25.28 -4.29 -16.73
C PHE A 180 -24.28 -4.60 -17.85
N ASP A 181 -23.64 -3.54 -18.37
CA ASP A 181 -22.48 -3.65 -19.22
C ASP A 181 -21.20 -3.59 -18.39
N CYS A 182 -20.22 -4.42 -18.74
CA CYS A 182 -18.88 -4.34 -18.17
C CYS A 182 -17.92 -3.52 -19.02
N ARG A 183 -16.95 -2.88 -18.36
CA ARG A 183 -15.77 -2.25 -18.96
C ARG A 183 -14.56 -2.58 -18.10
N LYS A 184 -13.41 -2.80 -18.75
CA LYS A 184 -12.13 -2.94 -18.07
C LYS A 184 -11.28 -1.69 -18.28
N ASN A 185 -10.50 -1.30 -17.28
CA ASN A 185 -9.52 -0.23 -17.37
C ASN A 185 -8.25 -0.63 -16.64
N VAL A 186 -7.13 -0.67 -17.38
CA VAL A 186 -5.82 -0.94 -16.80
C VAL A 186 -5.15 0.40 -16.54
N LEU A 187 -4.89 0.74 -15.27
CA LEU A 187 -4.31 2.03 -14.94
C LEU A 187 -2.88 2.17 -15.46
N GLY A 188 -2.13 1.06 -15.46
CA GLY A 188 -0.72 1.03 -15.87
C GLY A 188 0.10 2.06 -15.10
N HIS A 189 1.00 2.77 -15.77
CA HIS A 189 1.91 3.72 -15.10
C HIS A 189 1.23 5.01 -14.59
N MET A 190 -0.04 5.28 -14.94
CA MET A 190 -0.73 6.50 -14.47
C MET A 190 -0.83 6.57 -12.95
N GLN A 191 -0.86 5.42 -12.28
CA GLN A 191 -0.86 5.34 -10.82
C GLN A 191 0.50 5.61 -10.18
N GLN A 192 1.59 5.79 -10.93
CA GLN A 192 2.79 6.41 -10.35
C GLN A 192 2.53 7.89 -9.98
N GLY A 193 1.44 8.45 -10.49
CA GLY A 193 1.08 9.85 -10.33
C GLY A 193 1.90 10.75 -11.26
N GLY A 194 1.75 12.06 -11.04
CA GLY A 194 2.59 13.07 -11.68
C GLY A 194 3.44 13.76 -10.62
N ALA A 195 2.89 14.80 -10.02
CA ALA A 195 3.52 15.45 -8.88
C ALA A 195 3.24 14.67 -7.59
N PRO A 196 4.24 14.46 -6.70
CA PRO A 196 4.01 13.76 -5.45
C PRO A 196 3.03 14.52 -4.56
N SER A 197 2.24 13.79 -3.77
CA SER A 197 1.27 14.36 -2.83
C SER A 197 1.96 15.19 -1.73
N PRO A 198 1.26 16.13 -1.07
CA PRO A 198 1.82 16.83 0.08
C PRO A 198 2.27 15.89 1.20
N PHE A 199 1.60 14.75 1.38
CA PHE A 199 2.01 13.74 2.35
C PHE A 199 3.36 13.15 1.98
N ASP A 200 3.53 12.64 0.76
CA ASP A 200 4.79 12.04 0.32
C ASP A 200 5.96 13.03 0.32
N ARG A 201 5.72 14.30 -0.04
CA ARG A 201 6.75 15.36 0.03
C ARG A 201 7.25 15.59 1.45
N ASN A 202 6.32 15.73 2.40
CA ASN A 202 6.65 15.96 3.80
C ASN A 202 7.25 14.71 4.44
N PHE A 203 6.69 13.53 4.16
CA PHE A 203 7.15 12.26 4.67
C PHE A 203 8.57 11.94 4.16
N GLY A 204 8.81 12.09 2.86
CA GLY A 204 10.13 11.94 2.25
C GLY A 204 11.18 12.87 2.86
N THR A 205 10.83 14.14 3.12
CA THR A 205 11.72 15.08 3.79
C THR A 205 12.03 14.65 5.23
N LYS A 206 11.00 14.27 5.99
CA LYS A 206 11.12 13.88 7.40
C LYS A 206 11.96 12.62 7.58
N ILE A 207 11.70 11.59 6.77
CA ILE A 207 12.39 10.31 6.85
C ILE A 207 13.85 10.45 6.40
N SER A 208 14.13 11.27 5.38
CA SER A 208 15.49 11.57 4.91
C SER A 208 16.31 12.33 5.95
N ALA A 209 15.72 13.36 6.59
CA ALA A 209 16.40 14.10 7.66
C ALA A 209 16.76 13.17 8.84
N LYS A 210 15.84 12.30 9.24
CA LYS A 210 16.07 11.33 10.32
C LYS A 210 17.14 10.30 9.95
N ALA A 211 17.11 9.77 8.72
CA ALA A 211 18.15 8.88 8.22
C ALA A 211 19.53 9.55 8.24
N MET A 212 19.63 10.81 7.82
CA MET A 212 20.90 11.52 7.83
C MET A 212 21.44 11.80 9.22
N GLN A 213 20.57 12.12 10.18
CA GLN A 213 20.96 12.23 11.58
C GLN A 213 21.51 10.90 12.12
N TRP A 214 20.84 9.80 11.79
CA TRP A 214 21.26 8.45 12.20
C TRP A 214 22.59 8.04 11.56
N ILE A 215 22.76 8.24 10.25
CA ILE A 215 24.03 7.97 9.55
C ILE A 215 25.16 8.78 10.18
N SER A 216 24.95 10.07 10.40
CA SER A 216 25.96 10.96 11.00
C SER A 216 26.37 10.51 12.40
N LYS A 217 25.40 10.06 13.21
CA LYS A 217 25.64 9.49 14.54
C LYS A 217 26.43 8.18 14.44
N LYS A 218 25.99 7.24 13.60
CA LYS A 218 26.66 5.94 13.42
C LYS A 218 28.07 6.07 12.90
N LEU A 219 28.33 6.98 11.96
CA LEU A 219 29.68 7.27 11.47
C LEU A 219 30.62 7.70 12.60
N LYS A 220 30.16 8.56 13.52
CA LYS A 220 30.96 8.99 14.69
C LYS A 220 31.21 7.85 15.68
N GLU A 221 30.19 7.03 15.94
CA GLU A 221 30.29 5.90 16.89
C GLU A 221 31.22 4.78 16.38
N THR A 222 31.27 4.59 15.05
CA THR A 222 32.02 3.51 14.39
C THR A 222 33.36 3.97 13.83
N TYR A 223 33.72 5.25 14.00
CA TYR A 223 35.02 5.77 13.63
C TYR A 223 36.10 5.32 14.62
N ARG A 224 37.06 4.52 14.16
CA ARG A 224 38.17 4.00 14.98
C ARG A 224 39.47 4.03 14.19
N LYS A 225 40.54 4.52 14.81
CA LYS A 225 41.91 4.51 14.23
C LYS A 225 42.00 5.06 12.78
N GLY A 226 41.23 6.10 12.45
CA GLY A 226 41.28 6.73 11.13
C GLY A 226 40.37 6.13 10.05
N LYS A 227 39.61 5.05 10.36
CA LYS A 227 38.68 4.39 9.42
C LYS A 227 37.30 4.21 10.11
N VAL A 228 36.24 4.25 9.31
CA VAL A 228 34.90 3.83 9.76
C VAL A 228 34.83 2.31 9.67
N PHE A 229 34.42 1.65 10.76
CA PHE A 229 34.21 0.20 10.77
C PHE A 229 32.93 -0.14 11.54
N ALA A 230 31.84 -0.34 10.80
CA ALA A 230 30.51 -0.63 11.29
C ALA A 230 30.12 -2.06 10.87
N ASN A 231 30.38 -3.04 11.75
CA ASN A 231 30.16 -4.47 11.47
C ASN A 231 29.08 -5.10 12.37
N THR A 232 28.16 -4.30 12.89
CA THR A 232 27.03 -4.76 13.71
C THR A 232 25.75 -4.73 12.90
N ASP A 233 24.77 -5.58 13.24
CA ASP A 233 23.49 -5.65 12.51
C ASP A 233 22.75 -4.31 12.54
N ASP A 234 22.86 -3.59 13.66
CA ASP A 234 22.29 -2.25 13.86
C ASP A 234 22.99 -1.13 13.07
N SER A 235 23.90 -1.47 12.17
CA SER A 235 24.54 -0.54 11.23
C SER A 235 24.05 -0.69 9.79
N VAL A 236 23.21 -1.70 9.49
CA VAL A 236 22.46 -1.80 8.24
C VAL A 236 20.98 -1.86 8.59
N CYS A 237 20.32 -0.70 8.54
CA CYS A 237 18.94 -0.60 8.98
C CYS A 237 18.02 -0.13 7.85
N LEU A 238 16.78 -0.58 7.90
CA LEU A 238 15.66 0.01 7.19
C LEU A 238 14.97 1.01 8.13
N LEU A 239 14.79 2.25 7.67
CA LEU A 239 14.01 3.25 8.39
C LEU A 239 12.58 3.19 7.88
N GLY A 240 11.69 2.62 8.70
CA GLY A 240 10.27 2.46 8.38
C GLY A 240 9.38 3.21 9.36
N MET A 241 8.14 3.47 8.95
CA MET A 241 7.10 3.95 9.86
C MET A 241 6.33 2.74 10.38
N ARG A 242 6.35 2.48 11.68
CA ARG A 242 5.43 1.51 12.32
C ARG A 242 4.47 2.26 13.22
N ARG A 243 3.18 2.18 12.91
CA ARG A 243 2.07 2.93 13.52
C ARG A 243 2.29 4.43 13.42
N ARG A 244 2.82 5.05 14.48
CA ARG A 244 3.09 6.50 14.56
C ARG A 244 4.57 6.82 14.75
N ASN A 245 5.43 5.81 14.79
CA ASN A 245 6.84 5.95 15.10
C ASN A 245 7.70 5.62 13.88
N LEU A 246 8.73 6.43 13.64
CA LEU A 246 9.79 6.10 12.69
C LEU A 246 10.85 5.25 13.41
N VAL A 247 11.07 4.03 12.97
CA VAL A 247 11.93 3.04 13.64
C VAL A 247 13.01 2.57 12.68
N PHE A 248 14.25 2.48 13.17
CA PHE A 248 15.36 1.82 12.46
C PHE A 248 15.34 0.35 12.84
N GLN A 249 15.23 -0.54 11.85
CA GLN A 249 15.20 -1.98 12.04
C GLN A 249 16.36 -2.61 11.26
N PRO A 250 17.20 -3.45 11.87
CA PRO A 250 18.23 -4.19 11.15
C PRO A 250 17.63 -4.99 9.98
N VAL A 251 18.25 -4.91 8.80
CA VAL A 251 17.74 -5.63 7.61
C VAL A 251 17.77 -7.15 7.79
N ALA A 252 18.70 -7.65 8.61
CA ALA A 252 18.83 -9.05 8.98
C ALA A 252 17.61 -9.57 9.76
N GLU A 253 17.04 -8.74 10.66
CA GLU A 253 15.82 -9.10 11.41
C GLU A 253 14.60 -9.15 10.48
N LEU A 254 14.49 -8.20 9.55
CA LEU A 254 13.40 -8.13 8.59
C LEU A 254 13.36 -9.31 7.62
N LYS A 255 14.45 -10.08 7.49
CA LYS A 255 14.53 -11.27 6.64
C LYS A 255 13.46 -12.29 7.02
N ASN A 256 13.18 -12.43 8.32
CA ASN A 256 12.17 -13.36 8.82
C ASN A 256 10.72 -12.87 8.62
N GLU A 257 10.54 -11.58 8.33
CA GLU A 257 9.22 -10.95 8.09
C GLU A 257 8.93 -10.81 6.58
N THR A 258 9.79 -11.35 5.71
CA THR A 258 9.74 -11.13 4.25
C THR A 258 9.50 -12.42 3.48
N ASP A 259 8.49 -12.41 2.61
CA ASP A 259 8.36 -13.40 1.54
C ASP A 259 9.19 -12.91 0.33
N PHE A 260 10.35 -13.52 0.12
CA PHE A 260 11.26 -13.16 -0.98
C PHE A 260 10.76 -13.65 -2.36
N VAL A 261 9.90 -14.68 -2.40
CA VAL A 261 9.37 -15.22 -3.66
C VAL A 261 8.38 -14.21 -4.24
N HIS A 262 7.45 -13.76 -3.41
CA HIS A 262 6.41 -12.82 -3.82
C HIS A 262 6.78 -11.36 -3.57
N ARG A 263 7.91 -11.10 -2.90
CA ARG A 263 8.45 -9.77 -2.57
C ARG A 263 7.45 -8.91 -1.78
N ILE A 264 6.88 -9.50 -0.72
CA ILE A 264 5.91 -8.84 0.17
C ILE A 264 6.25 -9.10 1.65
N PRO A 265 5.78 -8.25 2.58
CA PRO A 265 5.83 -8.55 4.00
C PRO A 265 4.87 -9.70 4.32
N MET A 266 5.22 -10.53 5.31
CA MET A 266 4.32 -11.60 5.78
C MET A 266 3.09 -11.09 6.52
N GLU A 267 3.19 -9.92 7.17
CA GLU A 267 2.08 -9.26 7.85
C GLU A 267 1.83 -7.87 7.28
N GLN A 268 0.59 -7.62 6.87
CA GLN A 268 0.14 -6.32 6.39
C GLN A 268 -1.00 -5.76 7.25
N TRP A 269 -0.80 -4.56 7.80
CA TRP A 269 -1.76 -3.93 8.73
C TRP A 269 -3.15 -3.69 8.11
N TRP A 270 -3.20 -3.43 6.81
CA TRP A 270 -4.40 -3.03 6.08
C TRP A 270 -5.34 -4.19 5.75
N LEU A 271 -4.88 -5.45 5.86
CA LEU A 271 -5.74 -6.63 5.70
C LEU A 271 -6.87 -6.66 6.74
N LYS A 272 -6.64 -6.07 7.92
CA LYS A 272 -7.66 -5.94 8.98
C LYS A 272 -8.85 -5.06 8.57
N LEU A 273 -8.70 -4.26 7.52
CA LEU A 273 -9.76 -3.41 6.98
C LEU A 273 -10.64 -4.15 5.95
N ARG A 274 -10.27 -5.36 5.53
CA ARG A 274 -11.02 -6.16 4.53
C ARG A 274 -12.49 -6.37 4.91
N PRO A 275 -12.84 -6.75 6.16
CA PRO A 275 -14.24 -6.93 6.52
C PRO A 275 -15.06 -5.65 6.40
N LEU A 276 -14.46 -4.49 6.71
CA LEU A 276 -15.13 -3.19 6.60
C LEU A 276 -15.55 -2.90 5.16
N MET A 277 -14.73 -3.28 4.18
CA MET A 277 -15.07 -3.11 2.78
C MET A 277 -16.31 -3.92 2.39
N LYS A 278 -16.41 -5.20 2.80
CA LYS A 278 -17.59 -6.06 2.55
C LYS A 278 -18.84 -5.51 3.25
N ILE A 279 -18.71 -4.94 4.45
CA ILE A 279 -19.81 -4.28 5.18
C ILE A 279 -20.29 -3.02 4.44
N LEU A 280 -19.36 -2.13 4.05
CA LEU A 280 -19.68 -0.87 3.39
C LEU A 280 -20.28 -1.08 1.99
N ALA A 281 -19.87 -2.15 1.30
CA ALA A 281 -20.47 -2.57 0.04
C ALA A 281 -21.83 -3.26 0.21
N LYS A 282 -22.30 -3.49 1.45
CA LYS A 282 -23.60 -4.14 1.76
C LYS A 282 -23.72 -5.59 1.28
N TYR A 283 -22.65 -6.37 1.38
CA TYR A 283 -22.75 -7.83 1.19
C TYR A 283 -23.61 -8.44 2.30
N LYS A 284 -24.45 -9.42 1.93
CA LYS A 284 -25.12 -10.28 2.90
C LYS A 284 -24.06 -11.20 3.50
N THR A 285 -23.47 -10.79 4.62
CA THR A 285 -22.45 -11.56 5.33
C THR A 285 -22.94 -11.83 6.75
N SER A 286 -22.87 -13.09 7.20
CA SER A 286 -23.08 -13.45 8.60
C SER A 286 -21.81 -13.13 9.38
N TYR A 287 -21.81 -12.02 10.11
CA TYR A 287 -20.73 -11.71 11.04
C TYR A 287 -21.09 -12.29 12.40
N ASP A 288 -20.14 -12.99 13.02
CA ASP A 288 -20.25 -13.38 14.42
C ASP A 288 -19.99 -12.13 15.26
N VAL A 289 -21.06 -11.42 15.63
CA VAL A 289 -20.99 -10.24 16.51
C VAL A 289 -20.87 -10.76 17.93
N SER A 290 -19.73 -11.37 18.27
CA SER A 290 -19.48 -11.90 19.61
C SER A 290 -19.25 -10.81 20.66
N ASP A 291 -19.04 -9.56 20.24
CA ASP A 291 -19.02 -8.39 21.13
C ASP A 291 -20.26 -7.53 20.91
N SER A 292 -21.29 -7.75 21.73
CA SER A 292 -22.40 -6.83 21.95
C SER A 292 -21.93 -5.61 22.76
N GLY A 293 -20.90 -4.90 22.28
CA GLY A 293 -20.51 -3.61 22.83
C GLY A 293 -21.62 -2.61 22.55
N GLN A 294 -22.43 -2.28 23.56
CA GLN A 294 -23.38 -1.18 23.46
C GLN A 294 -22.59 0.09 23.15
N LEU A 295 -22.83 0.69 21.98
CA LEU A 295 -22.34 2.02 21.65
C LEU A 295 -23.09 3.01 22.53
N GLU A 296 -22.49 3.39 23.66
CA GLU A 296 -23.02 4.50 24.45
C GLU A 296 -22.78 5.82 23.71
N HIS A 297 -23.81 6.67 23.68
CA HIS A 297 -23.69 8.02 23.16
C HIS A 297 -22.65 8.79 23.97
N VAL A 298 -21.72 9.46 23.29
CA VAL A 298 -20.79 10.40 23.93
C VAL A 298 -21.62 11.55 24.50
N ALA A 299 -21.90 11.51 25.81
CA ALA A 299 -22.52 12.62 26.51
C ALA A 299 -21.54 13.79 26.53
N MET A 300 -21.96 14.94 25.99
CA MET A 300 -21.19 16.17 26.12
C MET A 300 -21.12 16.55 27.60
N HIS A 301 -19.95 16.42 28.20
CA HIS A 301 -19.70 16.89 29.55
C HIS A 301 -19.54 18.42 29.48
N SER A 302 -20.65 19.17 29.59
CA SER A 302 -20.56 20.59 29.91
C SER A 302 -19.96 20.73 31.32
N PRO A 303 -18.94 21.57 31.53
CA PRO A 303 -18.45 21.86 32.87
C PRO A 303 -19.59 22.47 33.69
N LYS A 304 -19.92 21.87 34.84
CA LYS A 304 -20.85 22.46 35.80
C LYS A 304 -20.29 23.81 36.26
N GLU A 305 -21.10 24.85 36.13
CA GLU A 305 -20.87 26.14 36.76
C GLU A 305 -20.59 25.91 38.25
N ALA A 306 -19.44 26.38 38.73
CA ALA A 306 -19.13 26.37 40.14
C ALA A 306 -20.10 27.33 40.85
N GLU A 307 -20.99 26.78 41.66
CA GLU A 307 -21.86 27.55 42.55
C GLU A 307 -21.01 28.44 43.47
N THR A 308 -21.03 29.73 43.21
CA THR A 308 -20.73 30.77 44.18
C THR A 308 -21.84 30.80 45.23
N GLY A 309 -21.57 30.33 46.43
CA GLY A 309 -22.47 30.40 47.58
C GLY A 309 -21.68 30.60 48.87
N ALA A 310 -21.84 31.77 49.48
CA ALA A 310 -21.15 32.29 50.66
C ALA A 310 -21.35 31.46 51.93
N ILE A 311 -20.30 31.40 52.79
CA ILE A 311 -20.27 31.93 54.18
C ILE A 311 -18.84 32.39 54.47
#